data_AF-A0A7C6HZ59-F1
#
_entry.id   AF-A0A7C6HZ59-F1
#
_cell.length_a   1.000
_cell.length_b   1.000
_cell.length_c   1.000
_cell.angle_alpha   90.00
_cell.angle_beta   90.00
_cell.angle_gamma   90.00
#
_symmetry.space_group_name_H-M   'P 1'
#
loop_
_entity.id
_entity.type
_entity.pdbx_description
1 polymer ?
#
loop_
_entity_poly.entity_id
_entity_poly.type
_entity_poly.pdbx_seq_one_letter_code
_entity_poly.pdbx_strand_id
1 'polypeptide(L)'
;SGSDKFSIYPIIAEAIAKYDKGIHLKTAGTTWLEEVIGLAVAGGEGLLLAKKIYELSFTRREALCAPYADVIDIDASKLPSVEEVNGWSSEEFANTLRHIPGHPDYNPNFRQLIHVAYAVAAEMGREYTDLLVKYADVVGACVEENIYDRHLKRLFNL
;
A
#
# COMPACT_ATOMS: atom_id res chain seq x y z
N SER A 1 -0.26 -13.79 -4.60
CA SER A 1 -0.65 -12.38 -4.39
C SER A 1 -2.18 -12.25 -4.47
N GLY A 2 -2.90 -12.41 -3.35
CA GLY A 2 -4.38 -12.39 -3.36
C GLY A 2 -5.01 -11.00 -3.31
N SER A 3 -4.30 -10.02 -2.73
CA SER A 3 -4.77 -8.64 -2.59
C SER A 3 -4.71 -7.86 -3.91
N ASP A 4 -5.59 -6.87 -4.05
CA ASP A 4 -5.64 -5.91 -5.16
C ASP A 4 -5.89 -6.55 -6.53
N LYS A 5 -6.41 -7.78 -6.56
CA LYS A 5 -6.76 -8.49 -7.80
C LYS A 5 -8.21 -8.19 -8.22
N PHE A 6 -8.57 -6.91 -8.20
CA PHE A 6 -9.96 -6.47 -8.37
C PHE A 6 -10.58 -6.89 -9.71
N SER A 7 -9.77 -7.07 -10.75
CA SER A 7 -10.24 -7.55 -12.06
C SER A 7 -10.75 -8.99 -12.06
N ILE A 8 -10.29 -9.84 -11.13
CA ILE A 8 -10.72 -11.24 -11.03
C ILE A 8 -11.72 -11.49 -9.90
N TYR A 9 -11.93 -10.52 -9.00
CA TYR A 9 -12.87 -10.68 -7.88
C TYR A 9 -14.31 -10.98 -8.33
N PRO A 10 -14.86 -10.33 -9.37
CA PRO A 10 -16.19 -10.68 -9.88
C PRO A 10 -16.28 -12.14 -10.35
N ILE A 11 -15.24 -12.65 -11.02
CA ILE A 11 -15.18 -14.04 -11.50
C ILE A 11 -15.11 -15.02 -10.31
N ILE A 12 -14.35 -14.68 -9.27
CA ILE A 12 -14.30 -15.46 -8.03
C ILE A 12 -15.67 -15.46 -7.34
N ALA A 13 -16.32 -14.31 -7.25
CA ALA A 13 -17.65 -14.14 -6.64
C ALA A 13 -18.71 -15.02 -7.35
N GLU A 14 -18.70 -15.03 -8.68
CA GLU A 14 -19.56 -15.92 -9.47
C GLU A 14 -19.27 -17.41 -9.20
N ALA A 15 -18.00 -17.79 -9.10
CA ALA A 15 -17.61 -19.17 -8.86
C ALA A 15 -18.02 -19.65 -7.46
N ILE A 16 -17.80 -18.86 -6.41
CA ILE A 16 -18.20 -19.23 -5.04
C ILE A 16 -19.72 -19.38 -4.93
N ALA A 17 -20.49 -18.50 -5.59
CA ALA A 17 -21.94 -18.54 -5.58
C ALA A 17 -22.48 -19.74 -6.38
N LYS A 18 -21.91 -20.03 -7.56
CA LYS A 18 -22.33 -21.14 -8.41
C LYS A 18 -22.11 -22.50 -7.75
N TYR A 19 -21.00 -22.68 -7.03
CA TYR A 19 -20.62 -23.98 -6.47
C TYR A 19 -20.89 -24.13 -4.97
N ASP A 20 -21.38 -23.09 -4.31
CA ASP A 20 -21.59 -23.03 -2.86
C ASP A 20 -20.32 -23.46 -2.10
N LYS A 21 -19.23 -22.73 -2.35
CA LYS A 21 -17.90 -23.01 -1.78
C LYS A 21 -17.28 -21.75 -1.20
N GLY A 22 -16.53 -21.92 -0.11
CA GLY A 22 -15.71 -20.86 0.46
C GLY A 22 -14.38 -20.67 -0.28
N ILE A 23 -13.65 -19.62 0.08
CA ILE A 23 -12.30 -19.32 -0.43
C ILE A 23 -11.34 -19.07 0.72
N HIS A 24 -10.04 -19.25 0.43
CA HIS A 24 -8.96 -18.77 1.28
C HIS A 24 -8.18 -17.70 0.52
N LEU A 25 -8.30 -16.45 0.95
CA LEU A 25 -7.61 -15.31 0.35
C LEU A 25 -6.45 -14.86 1.23
N LYS A 26 -5.26 -14.70 0.64
CA LYS A 26 -4.08 -14.18 1.33
C LYS A 26 -3.80 -12.73 0.94
N THR A 27 -3.87 -11.84 1.93
CA THR A 27 -3.35 -10.46 1.88
C THR A 27 -2.20 -10.34 2.91
N ALA A 28 -1.30 -9.38 2.71
CA ALA A 28 -0.20 -9.12 3.64
C ALA A 28 0.39 -7.73 3.36
N GLY A 29 1.19 -7.61 2.29
CA GLY A 29 1.89 -6.36 1.98
C GLY A 29 0.98 -5.18 1.68
N THR A 30 -0.28 -5.41 1.32
CA THR A 30 -1.26 -4.33 1.16
C THR A 30 -1.78 -3.77 2.47
N THR A 31 -1.81 -4.55 3.56
CA THR A 31 -2.06 -3.99 4.91
C THR A 31 -0.97 -3.01 5.29
N TRP A 32 0.29 -3.40 5.07
CA TRP A 32 1.45 -2.51 5.21
C TRP A 32 1.32 -1.23 4.37
N LEU A 33 0.91 -1.35 3.11
CA LEU A 33 0.69 -0.17 2.26
C LEU A 33 -0.39 0.77 2.83
N GLU A 34 -1.48 0.22 3.37
CA GLU A 34 -2.55 1.04 3.95
C GLU A 34 -2.15 1.64 5.31
N GLU A 35 -1.21 1.04 6.06
CA GLU A 35 -0.59 1.68 7.22
C GLU A 35 0.20 2.94 6.82
N VAL A 36 1.01 2.85 5.76
CA VAL A 36 1.75 4.01 5.22
C VAL A 36 0.80 5.07 4.65
N ILE A 37 -0.26 4.65 3.95
CA ILE A 37 -1.31 5.58 3.48
C ILE A 37 -1.99 6.26 4.67
N GLY A 38 -2.36 5.51 5.70
CA GLY A 38 -2.99 6.06 6.91
C GLY A 38 -2.12 7.09 7.61
N LEU A 39 -0.81 6.83 7.72
CA LEU A 39 0.15 7.81 8.24
C LEU A 39 0.23 9.07 7.35
N ALA A 40 0.26 8.92 6.03
CA ALA A 40 0.24 10.05 5.11
C ALA A 40 -1.04 10.89 5.26
N VAL A 41 -2.20 10.23 5.33
CA VAL A 41 -3.52 10.85 5.52
C VAL A 41 -3.63 11.57 6.86
N ALA A 42 -3.05 11.01 7.93
CA ALA A 42 -3.00 11.66 9.24
C ALA A 42 -2.23 12.99 9.24
N GLY A 43 -1.36 13.21 8.25
CA GLY A 43 -0.58 14.45 8.13
C GLY A 43 0.49 14.58 9.21
N GLY A 44 0.98 15.81 9.40
CA GLY A 44 1.97 16.13 10.45
C GLY A 44 3.15 15.15 10.47
N GLU A 45 3.43 14.59 11.65
CA GLU A 45 4.49 13.59 11.83
C GLU A 45 4.26 12.30 11.04
N GLY A 46 3.00 11.91 10.79
CA GLY A 46 2.67 10.74 9.98
C GLY A 46 3.10 10.91 8.52
N LEU A 47 2.80 12.07 7.92
CA LEU A 47 3.26 12.40 6.57
C LEU A 47 4.78 12.50 6.49
N LEU A 48 5.41 13.12 7.49
CA LEU A 48 6.88 13.20 7.56
C LEU A 48 7.50 11.79 7.59
N LEU A 49 6.92 10.87 8.36
CA LEU A 49 7.39 9.49 8.41
C LEU A 49 7.17 8.75 7.09
N ALA A 50 6.01 8.91 6.46
CA ALA A 50 5.71 8.28 5.16
C ALA A 50 6.70 8.73 4.07
N LYS A 51 7.03 10.02 4.04
CA LYS A 51 8.06 10.59 3.15
C LYS A 51 9.46 10.03 3.47
N LYS A 52 9.83 9.93 4.75
CA LYS A 52 11.09 9.33 5.19
C LYS A 52 11.20 7.85 4.80
N ILE A 53 10.11 7.09 4.89
CA ILE A 53 10.05 5.70 4.41
C ILE A 53 10.36 5.67 2.90
N TYR A 54 9.72 6.53 2.11
CA TYR A 54 10.00 6.61 0.68
C TYR A 54 11.46 6.98 0.38
N GLU A 55 12.00 8.00 1.02
CA GLU A 55 13.40 8.44 0.86
C GLU A 55 14.38 7.28 1.08
N LEU A 56 14.28 6.61 2.23
CA LEU A 56 15.13 5.46 2.57
C LEU A 56 14.94 4.30 1.58
N SER A 57 13.70 4.08 1.12
CA SER A 57 13.38 3.05 0.13
C SER A 57 14.00 3.38 -1.23
N PHE A 58 13.94 4.65 -1.66
CA PHE A 58 14.48 5.12 -2.93
C PHE A 58 16.00 4.98 -2.97
N THR A 59 16.70 5.36 -1.88
CA THR A 59 18.16 5.20 -1.75
C THR A 59 18.58 3.74 -1.73
N ARG A 60 17.79 2.85 -1.11
CA ARG A 60 18.12 1.43 -0.95
C ARG A 60 17.44 0.51 -1.97
N ARG A 61 16.81 1.08 -3.00
CA ARG A 61 15.89 0.36 -3.90
C ARG A 61 16.50 -0.89 -4.52
N GLU A 62 17.76 -0.86 -4.94
CA GLU A 62 18.41 -2.02 -5.56
C GLU A 62 18.43 -3.23 -4.61
N ALA A 63 18.84 -3.00 -3.35
CA ALA A 63 18.90 -4.05 -2.33
C ALA A 63 17.50 -4.52 -1.90
N LEU A 64 16.54 -3.60 -1.78
CA LEU A 64 15.16 -3.93 -1.41
C LEU A 64 14.43 -4.70 -2.52
N CYS A 65 14.71 -4.39 -3.78
CA CYS A 65 14.07 -5.00 -4.95
C CYS A 65 14.67 -6.34 -5.33
N ALA A 66 15.98 -6.57 -5.10
CA ALA A 66 16.67 -7.78 -5.55
C ALA A 66 16.00 -9.11 -5.13
N PRO A 67 15.50 -9.28 -3.89
CA PRO A 67 14.82 -10.52 -3.48
C PRO A 67 13.46 -10.75 -4.16
N TYR A 68 12.89 -9.71 -4.79
CA TYR A 68 11.57 -9.73 -5.41
C TYR A 68 11.62 -9.49 -6.92
N ALA A 69 12.80 -9.51 -7.53
CA ALA A 69 13.01 -9.15 -8.94
C ALA A 69 12.10 -9.92 -9.92
N ASP A 70 11.75 -11.17 -9.60
CA ASP A 70 10.87 -12.00 -10.44
C ASP A 70 9.37 -11.64 -10.34
N VAL A 71 8.97 -10.83 -9.35
CA VAL A 71 7.56 -10.54 -9.03
C VAL A 71 7.21 -9.05 -8.98
N ILE A 72 8.19 -8.18 -9.21
CA ILE A 72 8.00 -6.73 -9.33
C ILE A 72 8.38 -6.27 -10.74
N ASP A 73 7.80 -5.15 -11.15
CA ASP A 73 8.02 -4.51 -12.44
C ASP A 73 8.12 -3.00 -12.20
N ILE A 74 9.28 -2.59 -11.66
CA ILE A 74 9.56 -1.21 -11.30
C ILE A 74 10.44 -0.57 -12.37
N ASP A 75 9.89 0.41 -13.07
CA ASP A 75 10.63 1.33 -13.91
C ASP A 75 11.17 2.47 -13.04
N ALA A 76 12.48 2.44 -12.76
CA ALA A 76 13.12 3.44 -11.93
C ALA A 76 13.04 4.87 -12.51
N SER A 77 12.86 5.03 -13.82
CA SER A 77 12.70 6.34 -14.45
C SER A 77 11.33 6.97 -14.17
N LYS A 78 10.36 6.18 -13.71
CA LYS A 78 9.02 6.60 -13.33
C LYS A 78 8.85 6.78 -11.82
N LEU A 79 9.93 6.63 -11.04
CA LEU A 79 9.90 6.95 -9.63
C LEU A 79 10.11 8.48 -9.46
N PRO A 80 9.24 9.16 -8.69
CA PRO A 80 9.41 10.58 -8.39
C PRO A 80 10.70 10.79 -7.59
N SER A 81 11.31 11.96 -7.71
CA SER A 81 12.50 12.27 -6.92
C SER A 81 12.17 12.37 -5.43
N VAL A 82 13.18 12.21 -4.55
CA VAL A 82 12.97 12.41 -3.11
C VAL A 82 12.55 13.85 -2.81
N GLU A 83 13.13 14.80 -3.52
CA GLU A 83 12.82 16.23 -3.43
C GLU A 83 11.36 16.51 -3.79
N GLU A 84 10.87 15.90 -4.87
CA GLU A 84 9.48 15.99 -5.31
C GLU A 84 8.53 15.42 -4.25
N VAL A 85 8.78 14.20 -3.76
CA VAL A 85 7.95 13.56 -2.74
C VAL A 85 7.96 14.34 -1.42
N ASN A 86 9.09 14.95 -1.07
CA ASN A 86 9.17 15.81 0.11
C ASN A 86 8.31 17.07 -0.01
N GLY A 87 7.99 17.53 -1.23
CA GLY A 87 7.08 18.63 -1.50
C GLY A 87 5.59 18.27 -1.44
N TRP A 88 5.24 16.99 -1.49
CA TRP A 88 3.84 16.56 -1.61
C TRP A 88 2.97 16.86 -0.39
N SER A 89 1.69 17.04 -0.66
CA SER A 89 0.65 17.05 0.37
C SER A 89 0.33 15.62 0.86
N SER A 90 -0.45 15.51 1.94
CA SER A 90 -1.02 14.23 2.39
C SER A 90 -1.85 13.54 1.32
N GLU A 91 -2.66 14.32 0.59
CA GLU A 91 -3.56 13.83 -0.45
C GLU A 91 -2.76 13.25 -1.62
N GLU A 92 -1.78 14.02 -2.12
CA GLU A 92 -0.95 13.60 -3.26
C GLU A 92 -0.16 12.32 -2.93
N PHE A 93 0.50 12.26 -1.77
CA PHE A 93 1.21 11.04 -1.34
C PHE A 93 0.26 9.84 -1.25
N ALA A 94 -0.90 10.01 -0.61
CA ALA A 94 -1.87 8.94 -0.44
C ALA A 94 -2.45 8.46 -1.78
N ASN A 95 -2.79 9.38 -2.68
CA ASN A 95 -3.33 9.07 -4.00
C ASN A 95 -2.30 8.37 -4.90
N THR A 96 -1.03 8.78 -4.82
CA THR A 96 0.04 8.11 -5.56
C THR A 96 0.27 6.68 -5.09
N LEU A 97 0.13 6.43 -3.79
CA LEU A 97 0.33 5.11 -3.19
C LEU A 97 -0.87 4.17 -3.33
N ARG A 98 -2.10 4.68 -3.16
CA ARG A 98 -3.33 3.87 -3.08
C ARG A 98 -3.70 3.29 -4.44
N HIS A 99 -4.03 2.00 -4.47
CA HIS A 99 -4.39 1.32 -5.71
C HIS A 99 -5.80 1.69 -6.20
N ILE A 100 -5.91 2.83 -6.85
CA ILE A 100 -7.11 3.30 -7.52
C ILE A 100 -6.82 3.35 -9.03
N PRO A 101 -7.21 2.31 -9.79
CA PRO A 101 -7.02 2.29 -11.24
C PRO A 101 -7.66 3.52 -11.90
N GLY A 102 -6.88 4.23 -12.71
CA GLY A 102 -7.34 5.43 -13.43
C GLY A 102 -7.25 6.74 -12.64
N HIS A 103 -6.85 6.71 -11.36
CA HIS A 103 -6.55 7.96 -10.64
C HIS A 103 -5.32 8.64 -11.26
N PRO A 104 -5.35 9.96 -11.54
CA PRO A 104 -4.25 10.65 -12.21
C PRO A 104 -2.91 10.54 -11.46
N ASP A 105 -2.96 10.59 -10.13
CA ASP A 105 -1.74 10.55 -9.31
C ASP A 105 -1.20 9.13 -9.09
N TYR A 106 -2.00 8.08 -9.35
CA TYR A 106 -1.62 6.70 -9.00
C TYR A 106 -0.37 6.26 -9.76
N ASN A 107 0.67 5.86 -9.02
CA ASN A 107 1.92 5.39 -9.61
C ASN A 107 2.22 3.93 -9.17
N PRO A 108 2.12 2.94 -10.09
CA PRO A 108 2.38 1.55 -9.74
C PRO A 108 3.83 1.28 -9.34
N ASN A 109 4.80 2.02 -9.89
CA ASN A 109 6.22 1.89 -9.56
C ASN A 109 6.48 2.32 -8.12
N PHE A 110 5.90 3.46 -7.73
CA PHE A 110 5.96 3.99 -6.36
C PHE A 110 5.34 3.00 -5.37
N ARG A 111 4.14 2.49 -5.67
CA ARG A 111 3.46 1.49 -4.84
C ARG A 111 4.29 0.23 -4.67
N GLN A 112 4.86 -0.30 -5.75
CA GLN A 112 5.67 -1.53 -5.68
C GLN A 112 6.95 -1.33 -4.88
N LEU A 113 7.62 -0.18 -5.01
CA LEU A 113 8.81 0.13 -4.22
C LEU A 113 8.48 0.13 -2.71
N ILE A 114 7.42 0.83 -2.30
CA ILE A 114 7.00 0.85 -0.89
C ILE A 114 6.55 -0.55 -0.44
N HIS A 115 5.88 -1.31 -1.31
CA HIS A 115 5.39 -2.66 -0.99
C HIS A 115 6.52 -3.61 -0.56
N VAL A 116 7.70 -3.52 -1.19
CA VAL A 116 8.87 -4.33 -0.83
C VAL A 116 9.76 -3.68 0.23
N ALA A 117 9.47 -2.45 0.64
CA ALA A 117 10.26 -1.69 1.61
C ALA A 117 9.80 -1.84 3.06
N TYR A 118 8.98 -2.83 3.41
CA TYR A 118 8.53 -3.05 4.79
C TYR A 118 9.70 -3.23 5.79
N ALA A 119 10.87 -3.70 5.32
CA ALA A 119 12.08 -3.79 6.12
C ALA A 119 12.56 -2.41 6.61
N VAL A 120 12.33 -1.34 5.85
CA VAL A 120 12.66 0.04 6.24
C VAL A 120 11.88 0.42 7.49
N ALA A 121 10.56 0.23 7.52
CA ALA A 121 9.76 0.53 8.71
C ALA A 121 10.08 -0.39 9.90
N ALA A 122 10.39 -1.66 9.64
CA ALA A 122 10.81 -2.58 10.70
C ALA A 122 12.10 -2.09 11.41
N GLU A 123 13.06 -1.57 10.65
CA GLU A 123 14.31 -1.02 11.18
C GLU A 123 14.11 0.31 11.94
N MET A 124 13.06 1.07 11.63
CA MET A 124 12.71 2.31 12.36
C MET A 124 12.17 2.04 13.78
N GLY A 125 11.68 0.82 14.04
CA GLY A 125 11.21 0.39 15.36
C GLY A 125 10.15 1.34 15.93
N ARG A 126 10.42 1.91 17.11
CA ARG A 126 9.46 2.78 17.83
C ARG A 126 9.08 4.04 17.06
N GLU A 127 9.96 4.58 16.23
CA GLU A 127 9.62 5.76 15.41
C GLU A 127 8.42 5.46 14.49
N TYR A 128 8.33 4.22 13.98
CA TYR A 128 7.20 3.75 13.20
C TYR A 128 6.01 3.35 14.09
N THR A 129 6.23 2.44 15.05
CA THR A 129 5.11 1.84 15.79
C THR A 129 4.39 2.84 16.69
N ASP A 130 5.10 3.82 17.27
CA ASP A 130 4.47 4.82 18.15
C ASP A 130 3.55 5.76 17.35
N LEU A 131 3.90 6.05 16.09
CA LEU A 131 3.04 6.82 15.20
C LEU A 131 1.84 6.03 14.70
N LEU A 132 1.96 4.72 14.50
CA LEU A 132 0.80 3.86 14.26
C LEU A 132 -0.18 3.90 15.44
N VAL A 133 0.32 3.85 16.68
CA VAL A 133 -0.52 3.94 17.88
C VAL A 133 -1.16 5.32 17.99
N LYS A 134 -0.39 6.39 17.76
CA LYS A 134 -0.87 7.77 17.82
C LYS A 134 -1.99 8.05 16.81
N TYR A 135 -1.88 7.50 15.60
CA TYR A 135 -2.84 7.71 14.50
C TYR A 135 -3.71 6.47 14.24
N ALA A 136 -3.94 5.63 15.25
CA ALA A 136 -4.60 4.34 15.12
C ALA A 136 -5.99 4.43 14.49
N ASP A 137 -6.76 5.50 14.76
CA ASP A 137 -8.08 5.69 14.17
C ASP A 137 -8.02 5.88 12.65
N VAL A 138 -7.09 6.72 12.16
CA VAL A 138 -6.93 7.02 10.73
C VAL A 138 -6.30 5.84 9.99
N VAL A 139 -5.26 5.25 10.58
CA VAL A 139 -4.60 4.05 10.04
C VAL A 139 -5.57 2.88 9.99
N GLY A 140 -6.28 2.63 11.10
CA GLY A 140 -7.27 1.57 11.22
C GLY A 140 -8.38 1.71 10.19
N ALA A 141 -8.89 2.92 9.97
CA ALA A 141 -9.90 3.18 8.94
C ALA A 141 -9.39 2.85 7.52
N CYS A 142 -8.14 3.20 7.18
CA CYS A 142 -7.57 2.87 5.87
C CYS A 142 -7.41 1.35 5.69
N VAL A 143 -6.94 0.65 6.72
CA VAL A 143 -6.78 -0.81 6.71
C VAL A 143 -8.13 -1.51 6.60
N GLU A 144 -9.12 -1.06 7.37
CA GLU A 144 -10.48 -1.59 7.36
C GLU A 144 -11.15 -1.38 6.01
N GLU A 145 -11.12 -0.16 5.46
CA GLU A 145 -11.66 0.15 4.12
C GLU A 145 -11.06 -0.78 3.06
N ASN A 146 -9.74 -0.98 3.10
CA ASN A 146 -9.08 -1.86 2.16
C ASN A 146 -9.53 -3.32 2.31
N ILE A 147 -9.52 -3.87 3.53
CA ILE A 147 -9.86 -5.28 3.75
C ILE A 147 -11.36 -5.52 3.54
N TYR A 148 -12.21 -4.72 4.14
CA TYR A 148 -13.65 -4.94 4.15
C TYR A 148 -14.30 -4.43 2.86
N ASP A 149 -14.22 -3.13 2.58
CA ASP A 149 -14.96 -2.52 1.48
C ASP A 149 -14.37 -2.87 0.11
N ARG A 150 -13.04 -2.81 -0.02
CA ARG A 150 -12.38 -3.02 -1.32
C ARG A 150 -12.19 -4.50 -1.65
N HIS A 151 -12.01 -5.37 -0.65
CA HIS A 151 -11.79 -6.80 -0.88
C HIS A 151 -13.02 -7.66 -0.57
N LEU A 152 -13.45 -7.74 0.70
CA LEU A 152 -14.49 -8.68 1.10
C LEU A 152 -15.84 -8.39 0.44
N LYS A 153 -16.33 -7.15 0.45
CA LYS A 153 -17.61 -6.82 -0.20
C LYS A 153 -17.63 -7.18 -1.68
N ARG A 154 -16.53 -6.95 -2.39
CA ARG A 154 -16.41 -7.31 -3.82
C ARG A 154 -16.34 -8.81 -4.06
N LEU A 155 -15.70 -9.56 -3.16
CA LEU A 155 -15.59 -11.02 -3.28
C LEU A 155 -16.90 -11.74 -2.98
N PHE A 156 -17.73 -11.17 -2.10
CA PHE A 156 -18.96 -11.79 -1.64
C PHE A 156 -20.23 -11.09 -2.14
N ASN A 157 -20.11 -10.05 -2.99
CA ASN A 157 -21.22 -9.22 -3.47
C ASN A 157 -22.11 -8.70 -2.33
N LEU A 158 -21.49 -8.16 -1.27
CA LEU A 158 -22.16 -7.60 -0.08
C LEU A 158 -22.60 -6.14 -0.28
#